data_AF-A0A3D5BSI1-F1
#
_entry.id   AF-A0A3D5BSI1-F1
#
_cell.length_a   1.000
_cell.length_b   1.000
_cell.length_c   1.000
_cell.angle_alpha   90.00
_cell.angle_beta   90.00
_cell.angle_gamma   90.00
#
_symmetry.space_group_name_H-M   'P 1'
#
loop_
_entity.id
_entity.type
_entity.pdbx_description
1 polymer ?
#
loop_
_entity_poly.entity_id
_entity_poly.type
_entity_poly.pdbx_seq_one_letter_code
_entity_poly.pdbx_strand_id
1 'polypeptide(L)'
;MDRLFVYGTLMAPLTCRGLLGRAPYCEPAELDGHERRAVRHTTYPAIVAKDGATVRGLALQELSEAELYALDEYEGDECERIPVTIRVR
;
A
#
# COMPACT_ATOMS: atom_id res chain seq x y z
N MET A 1 -3.52 16.41 1.33
CA MET A 1 -4.41 15.31 1.78
C MET A 1 -3.82 14.08 1.16
N ASP A 2 -3.02 13.35 1.93
CA ASP A 2 -2.15 12.34 1.35
C ASP A 2 -2.89 11.01 1.26
N ARG A 3 -2.69 10.33 0.13
CA ARG A 3 -3.25 9.01 -0.15
C ARG A 3 -2.12 8.02 -0.22
N LEU A 4 -2.29 6.89 0.45
CA LEU A 4 -1.33 5.79 0.40
C LEU A 4 -1.93 4.61 -0.35
N PHE A 5 -1.28 4.20 -1.44
CA PHE A 5 -1.64 2.98 -2.14
C PHE A 5 -1.03 1.78 -1.43
N VAL A 6 -1.86 0.81 -1.05
CA VAL A 6 -1.45 -0.43 -0.38
C VAL A 6 -1.93 -1.64 -1.16
N TYR A 7 -1.10 -2.68 -1.21
CA TYR A 7 -1.31 -3.86 -2.06
C TYR A 7 -0.95 -5.19 -1.35
N GLY A 8 -0.71 -5.13 -0.04
CA GLY A 8 -0.28 -6.24 0.82
C GLY A 8 -1.03 -6.27 2.16
N THR A 9 -0.31 -6.50 3.26
CA THR A 9 -0.86 -6.63 4.63
C THR A 9 -1.67 -5.45 5.09
N LEU A 10 -1.28 -4.24 4.70
CA LEU A 10 -1.97 -3.00 5.01
C LEU A 10 -3.33 -2.87 4.32
N MET A 11 -3.70 -3.79 3.42
CA MET A 11 -5.07 -3.90 2.92
C MET A 11 -6.03 -4.47 3.96
N ALA A 12 -5.53 -5.15 5.00
CA ALA A 12 -6.35 -5.74 6.04
C ALA A 12 -6.70 -4.68 7.12
N PRO A 13 -7.99 -4.39 7.37
CA PRO A 13 -8.38 -3.38 8.36
C PRO A 13 -7.90 -3.65 9.79
N LEU A 14 -7.67 -4.93 10.14
CA LEU A 14 -7.13 -5.31 11.45
C LEU A 14 -5.67 -4.88 11.62
N THR A 15 -4.86 -4.97 10.56
CA THR A 15 -3.47 -4.48 10.57
C THR A 15 -3.44 -2.98 10.81
N CYS A 16 -4.22 -2.22 10.03
CA CYS A 16 -4.30 -0.77 10.20
C CYS A 16 -4.81 -0.38 11.60
N ARG A 17 -5.81 -1.09 12.15
CA ARG A 17 -6.27 -0.85 13.52
C ARG A 17 -5.19 -1.12 14.57
N GLY A 18 -4.40 -2.18 14.39
CA GLY A 18 -3.30 -2.49 15.31
C GLY A 18 -2.21 -1.43 15.33
N LEU A 19 -1.90 -0.85 14.16
CA LEU A 19 -0.86 0.16 14.01
C LEU A 19 -1.32 1.58 14.35
N LEU A 20 -2.51 1.96 13.88
CA LEU A 20 -3.00 3.34 13.93
C LEU A 20 -4.07 3.57 15.00
N GLY A 21 -4.51 2.51 15.70
CA GLY A 21 -5.66 2.58 16.61
C GLY A 21 -7.01 2.77 15.92
N ARG A 22 -7.04 2.90 14.59
CA ARG A 22 -8.24 3.03 13.74
C ARG A 22 -8.04 2.36 12.39
N ALA A 23 -9.13 2.15 11.65
CA ALA A 23 -9.05 1.81 10.24
C ALA A 23 -9.25 3.09 9.41
N PRO A 24 -8.29 3.52 8.58
CA PRO A 24 -8.48 4.63 7.65
C PRO A 24 -9.61 4.36 6.66
N TYR A 25 -10.21 5.43 6.13
CA TYR A 25 -11.10 5.29 4.98
C TYR A 25 -10.28 4.76 3.80
N CYS A 26 -10.85 3.81 3.06
CA CYS A 26 -10.17 3.23 1.92
C CYS A 26 -11.14 3.03 0.76
N GLU A 27 -10.62 3.20 -0.46
CA GLU A 27 -11.35 2.93 -1.70
C GLU A 27 -10.52 2.01 -2.62
N PRO A 28 -11.15 1.15 -3.44
CA PRO A 28 -10.44 0.35 -4.42
C PRO A 28 -9.61 1.22 -5.37
N ALA A 29 -8.36 0.82 -5.59
CA ALA A 29 -7.44 1.54 -6.45
C ALA A 29 -6.65 0.60 -7.36
N GLU A 30 -6.24 1.13 -8.51
CA GLU A 30 -5.42 0.43 -9.50
C GLU A 30 -4.14 1.24 -9.77
N LEU A 31 -3.00 0.54 -9.74
CA LEU A 31 -1.69 1.06 -10.10
C LEU A 31 -1.25 0.45 -11.43
N ASP A 32 -1.23 1.26 -12.48
CA ASP A 32 -0.83 0.83 -13.82
C ASP A 32 0.71 0.86 -13.98
N GLY A 33 1.24 0.10 -14.94
CA GLY A 33 2.68 0.00 -15.21
C GLY A 33 3.45 -0.86 -14.20
N HIS A 34 2.74 -1.65 -13.40
CA HIS A 34 3.30 -2.41 -12.30
C HIS A 34 2.71 -3.82 -12.26
N GLU A 35 3.55 -4.80 -11.90
CA GLU A 35 3.15 -6.19 -11.72
C GLU A 35 3.48 -6.64 -10.30
N ARG A 36 2.50 -7.29 -9.67
CA ARG A 36 2.68 -7.95 -8.39
C ARG A 36 3.38 -9.29 -8.61
N ARG A 37 4.56 -9.48 -8.02
CA ARG A 37 5.33 -10.73 -8.09
C ARG A 37 5.47 -11.34 -6.71
N ALA A 38 5.21 -12.64 -6.62
CA ALA A 38 5.57 -13.41 -5.44
C ALA A 38 7.09 -13.47 -5.34
N VAL A 39 7.65 -12.94 -4.25
CA VAL A 39 9.07 -13.09 -3.95
C VAL A 39 9.25 -14.43 -3.24
N ARG A 40 10.24 -15.22 -3.68
CA ARG A 40 10.54 -16.51 -3.03
C ARG A 40 10.98 -16.22 -1.60
N HIS A 41 10.39 -16.94 -0.65
CA HIS A 41 10.69 -16.85 0.80
C HIS A 41 10.16 -15.62 1.53
N THR A 42 9.24 -14.85 0.94
CA THR A 42 8.48 -13.82 1.67
C THR A 42 6.99 -14.14 1.66
N THR A 43 6.28 -13.72 2.70
CA THR A 43 4.81 -13.86 2.78
C THR A 43 4.09 -12.80 1.93
N TYR A 44 4.82 -11.80 1.43
CA TYR A 44 4.25 -10.63 0.77
C TYR A 44 4.84 -10.40 -0.62
N PRO A 45 3.98 -10.09 -1.60
CA PRO A 45 4.44 -9.90 -2.96
C PRO A 45 5.08 -8.52 -3.14
N ALA A 46 6.23 -8.47 -3.81
CA ALA A 46 6.81 -7.22 -4.25
C ALA A 46 6.10 -6.70 -5.51
N ILE A 47 6.17 -5.41 -5.73
CA ILE A 47 5.78 -4.79 -6.99
C ILE A 47 7.05 -4.50 -7.80
N VAL A 48 7.00 -4.84 -9.09
CA VAL A 48 8.03 -4.45 -10.06
C VAL A 48 7.39 -3.67 -11.20
N ALA A 49 8.12 -2.70 -11.76
CA ALA A 49 7.70 -1.99 -12.95
C ALA A 49 7.55 -2.99 -14.11
N LYS A 50 6.39 -2.97 -14.77
CA LYS A 50 6.08 -3.78 -15.94
C LYS A 50 5.00 -3.10 -16.77
N ASP A 51 5.37 -2.70 -17.98
CA ASP A 51 4.45 -2.07 -18.92
C ASP A 51 3.28 -3.00 -19.27
N GLY A 52 2.09 -2.42 -19.35
CA GLY A 52 0.85 -3.15 -19.64
C GLY A 52 0.32 -4.01 -18.50
N ALA A 53 0.95 -3.99 -17.32
CA ALA A 53 0.43 -4.63 -16.11
C ALA A 53 -0.25 -3.63 -15.18
N THR A 54 -1.18 -4.14 -14.36
CA THR A 54 -1.91 -3.36 -13.36
C THR A 54 -1.95 -4.13 -12.05
N VAL A 55 -1.64 -3.44 -10.94
CA VAL A 55 -1.83 -3.96 -9.59
C VAL A 55 -3.11 -3.39 -9.00
N ARG A 56 -3.95 -4.27 -8.44
CA ARG A 56 -5.13 -3.88 -7.67
C ARG A 56 -4.78 -3.80 -6.19
N GLY A 57 -5.21 -2.73 -5.54
CA GLY A 57 -4.99 -2.46 -4.13
C GLY A 57 -6.07 -1.56 -3.55
N LEU A 58 -5.72 -0.89 -2.46
CA LEU A 58 -6.57 0.10 -1.80
C LEU A 58 -5.83 1.43 -1.73
N ALA A 59 -6.56 2.54 -1.86
CA ALA A 59 -6.07 3.86 -1.50
C ALA A 59 -6.56 4.20 -0.09
N LEU A 60 -5.66 4.20 0.89
CA LEU A 60 -5.94 4.74 2.22
C LEU A 60 -5.98 6.26 2.15
N GLN A 61 -6.98 6.85 2.78
CA GLN A 61 -7.23 8.30 2.76
C GLN A 61 -7.18 8.89 4.16
N GLU A 62 -7.01 10.22 4.21
CA GLU A 62 -7.03 11.00 5.45
C GLU A 62 -6.00 10.50 6.48
N LEU A 63 -4.79 10.18 5.99
CA LEU A 63 -3.67 9.84 6.85
C LEU A 63 -2.95 11.10 7.30
N SER A 64 -2.65 11.17 8.59
CA SER A 64 -1.73 12.16 9.15
C SER A 64 -0.28 11.76 8.91
N GLU A 65 0.65 12.71 9.03
CA GLU A 65 2.09 12.44 8.91
C GLU A 65 2.58 11.39 9.92
N ALA A 66 2.03 11.40 11.14
CA ALA A 66 2.38 10.42 12.17
C ALA A 66 1.91 9.00 11.81
N GLU A 67 0.72 8.88 11.21
CA GLU A 67 0.21 7.58 10.75
C GLU A 67 1.00 7.08 9.54
N LEU A 68 1.33 7.97 8.61
CA LEU A 68 2.22 7.66 7.50
C LEU A 68 3.58 7.14 7.99
N TYR A 69 4.18 7.79 9.00
CA TYR A 69 5.42 7.33 9.60
C TYR A 69 5.29 5.96 10.27
N ALA A 70 4.20 5.71 11.02
CA ALA A 70 3.97 4.41 11.64
C ALA A 70 3.79 3.27 10.62
N LEU A 71 3.17 3.57 9.46
CA LEU A 71 3.06 2.63 8.36
C LEU A 71 4.41 2.37 7.69
N ASP A 72 5.24 3.41 7.50
CA ASP A 72 6.60 3.25 6.99
C ASP A 72 7.46 2.39 7.95
N GLU A 73 7.36 2.61 9.27
CA GLU A 73 8.08 1.85 10.28
C GLU A 73 7.66 0.37 10.30
N TYR A 74 6.38 0.08 10.08
CA TYR A 74 5.86 -1.28 10.00
C TYR A 74 6.37 -2.05 8.78
N GLU A 75 6.42 -1.40 7.61
CA GLU A 75 6.94 -1.99 6.38
C GLU A 75 8.48 -2.14 6.44
N GLY A 76 9.16 -1.27 7.20
CA GLY A 76 10.59 -1.33 7.44
C GLY A 76 11.43 -1.17 6.17
N ASP A 77 12.66 -1.68 6.18
CA ASP A 77 13.60 -1.56 5.06
C ASP A 77 13.22 -2.44 3.84
N GLU A 78 12.19 -3.29 3.96
CA GLU A 78 11.76 -4.18 2.88
C GLU A 78 10.95 -3.45 1.80
N CYS A 79 10.41 -2.28 2.11
CA CYS A 79 9.61 -1.46 1.20
C CYS A 79 10.02 0.02 1.28
N GLU A 80 10.15 0.67 0.12
CA GLU A 80 10.33 2.11 0.05
C GLU A 80 9.01 2.80 -0.33
N ARG A 81 8.67 3.87 0.39
CA ARG A 81 7.53 4.71 0.01
C ARG A 81 7.92 5.65 -1.13
N ILE A 82 7.39 5.37 -2.32
CA ILE A 82 7.61 6.16 -3.53
C ILE A 82 6.33 6.86 -4.01
N PRO A 83 6.44 8.03 -4.66
CA PRO A 83 5.29 8.67 -5.29
C PRO A 83 4.84 7.87 -6.52
N VAL A 84 3.54 7.59 -6.60
CA VAL A 84 2.92 6.88 -7.73
C VAL A 84 1.61 7.53 -8.15
N THR A 85 1.17 7.29 -9.38
CA THR A 85 -0.17 7.68 -9.86
C THR A 85 -1.08 6.45 -9.87
N ILE A 86 -2.25 6.59 -9.24
CA ILE A 86 -3.25 5.52 -9.14
C ILE A 86 -4.58 5.98 -9.75
N ARG A 87 -5.38 5.03 -10.24
CA ARG A 87 -6.81 5.23 -10.53
C ARG A 87 -7.64 4.72 -9.37
N VAL A 88 -8.42 5.61 -8.75
CA VAL A 88 -9.44 5.24 -7.77
C VAL A 88 -10.77 4.94 -8.47
N ARG A 89 -11.55 4.01 -7.93
CA ARG A 89 -12.81 3.55 -8.51
C ARG A 89 -14.00 3.80 -7.58
#